data_AF-A0A8H4B2S8-F1
#
_entry.id   AF-A0A8H4B2S8-F1
#
_cell.length_a   1.000
_cell.length_b   1.000
_cell.length_c   1.000
_cell.angle_alpha   90.00
_cell.angle_beta   90.00
_cell.angle_gamma   90.00
#
_symmetry.space_group_name_H-M   'P 1'
#
loop_
_entity.id
_entity.type
_entity.pdbx_description
1 polymer ?
#
loop_
_entity_poly.entity_id
_entity_poly.type
_entity_poly.pdbx_seq_one_letter_code
_entity_poly.pdbx_strand_id
1 'polypeptide(L)'
;MKLDLWDKCLLETDHQRCKYSRPGRSIFIRKRSSFLQILPQHSILSSEIDKNNVYLLLTILELSTSNKVFVPLIPGYCVYTKLGETYFKLALEWLDNQIMYRWTEYANDLTFTKAQYSYISHHGLTSLQSCISNSSRIKYSGTFSATFLFGLTCAENIKWLRGFISQCIPTLFHAESDFFHAQLQRDKILQQAKRKANKLEEDLYFNDPNDNGIIKNDLPIIKSGWPGSNKITQALGVKLKELQDDNHETKHQLKNIRKRLH
;
A
#
# COMPACT_ATOMS: atom_id res chain seq x y z
N MET A 1 25.14 -12.01 -3.47
CA MET A 1 24.21 -10.86 -3.36
C MET A 1 23.11 -11.25 -2.38
N LYS A 2 23.13 -10.76 -1.13
CA LYS A 2 22.07 -11.06 -0.14
C LYS A 2 20.77 -10.42 -0.66
N LEU A 3 19.71 -11.21 -0.85
CA LEU A 3 18.38 -10.65 -1.06
C LEU A 3 18.03 -9.85 0.20
N ASP A 4 17.90 -8.55 0.02
CA ASP A 4 17.58 -7.62 1.08
C ASP A 4 16.09 -7.76 1.43
N LEU A 5 15.78 -8.56 2.46
CA LEU A 5 14.42 -9.00 2.84
C LEU A 5 13.62 -7.94 3.62
N TRP A 6 14.10 -6.69 3.71
CA TRP A 6 13.47 -5.64 4.52
C TRP A 6 12.02 -5.37 4.10
N ASP A 7 11.74 -5.46 2.80
CA ASP A 7 10.42 -5.24 2.26
C ASP A 7 9.44 -6.34 2.69
N LYS A 8 9.87 -7.61 2.67
CA LYS A 8 9.08 -8.73 3.19
C LYS A 8 8.79 -8.57 4.67
N CYS A 9 9.80 -8.27 5.48
CA CYS A 9 9.64 -8.07 6.93
C CYS A 9 8.62 -6.96 7.24
N LEU A 10 8.69 -5.82 6.54
CA LEU A 10 7.73 -4.75 6.71
C LEU A 10 6.31 -5.14 6.29
N LEU A 11 6.15 -5.87 5.18
CA LEU A 11 4.83 -6.29 4.67
C LEU A 11 4.19 -7.40 5.52
N GLU A 12 4.99 -8.21 6.20
CA GLU A 12 4.53 -9.26 7.13
C GLU A 12 4.08 -8.68 8.47
N THR A 13 4.79 -7.66 8.98
CA THR A 13 4.50 -7.05 10.28
C THR A 13 3.30 -6.11 10.30
N ASP A 14 2.88 -5.57 9.15
CA ASP A 14 1.73 -4.66 9.08
C ASP A 14 0.96 -4.83 7.76
N HIS A 15 -0.28 -5.35 7.87
CA HIS A 15 -1.17 -5.58 6.74
C HIS A 15 -1.69 -4.30 6.09
N GLN A 16 -1.48 -3.14 6.70
CA GLN A 16 -1.77 -1.84 6.13
C GLN A 16 -0.67 -1.38 5.17
N ARG A 17 0.44 -2.11 5.06
CA ARG A 17 1.56 -1.73 4.19
C ARG A 17 1.45 -2.32 2.80
N CYS A 18 1.84 -1.53 1.81
CA CYS A 18 1.81 -1.92 0.41
C CYS A 18 3.10 -1.52 -0.30
N LYS A 19 3.63 -2.45 -1.07
CA LYS A 19 4.83 -2.25 -1.87
C LYS A 19 4.48 -1.59 -3.20
N TYR A 20 5.30 -0.62 -3.57
CA TYR A 20 5.26 0.05 -4.85
C TYR A 20 6.67 0.08 -5.45
N SER A 21 6.74 0.03 -6.77
CA SER A 21 7.96 0.20 -7.53
C SER A 21 8.01 1.61 -8.11
N ARG A 22 9.09 2.33 -7.87
CA ARG A 22 9.36 3.62 -8.51
C ARG A 22 9.86 3.41 -9.94
N PRO A 23 9.80 4.45 -10.79
CA PRO A 23 10.62 4.51 -12.00
C PRO A 23 12.09 4.20 -11.66
N GLY A 24 12.74 3.33 -12.44
CA GLY A 24 14.11 2.87 -12.15
C GLY A 24 14.20 1.70 -11.16
N ARG A 25 13.09 1.01 -10.85
CA ARG A 25 13.02 -0.26 -10.09
C ARG A 25 13.40 -0.19 -8.59
N SER A 26 13.69 0.99 -8.05
CA SER A 26 13.74 1.15 -6.59
C SER A 26 12.35 0.97 -5.99
N ILE A 27 12.26 0.48 -4.75
CA ILE A 27 10.99 0.16 -4.11
C ILE A 27 10.72 1.06 -2.91
N PHE A 28 9.45 1.25 -2.59
CA PHE A 28 9.00 1.81 -1.31
C PHE A 28 7.79 1.07 -0.79
N ILE A 29 7.57 1.21 0.51
CA ILE A 29 6.41 0.65 1.18
C ILE A 29 5.58 1.78 1.73
N ARG A 30 4.39 1.97 1.17
CA ARG A 30 3.42 2.93 1.70
C ARG A 30 2.65 2.30 2.85
N LYS A 31 2.47 3.03 3.95
CA LYS A 31 1.52 2.67 5.00
C LYS A 31 0.14 3.22 4.65
N ARG A 32 -0.89 2.38 4.70
CA ARG A 32 -2.29 2.81 4.72
C ARG A 32 -2.56 3.34 6.11
N SER A 33 -2.31 4.63 6.29
CA SER A 33 -2.51 5.29 7.57
C SER A 33 -4.01 5.52 7.79
N SER A 34 -4.53 5.13 8.95
CA SER A 34 -5.84 5.59 9.42
C SER A 34 -5.86 7.11 9.70
N PHE A 35 -4.68 7.73 9.72
CA PHE A 35 -4.51 9.16 9.96
C PHE A 35 -4.43 9.99 8.68
N LEU A 36 -4.80 9.42 7.51
CA LEU A 36 -4.94 10.22 6.30
C LEU A 36 -6.05 11.25 6.48
N GLN A 37 -5.72 12.53 6.30
CA GLN A 37 -6.66 13.62 6.53
C GLN A 37 -6.99 14.35 5.22
N ILE A 38 -8.28 14.45 4.91
CA ILE A 38 -8.76 15.32 3.84
C ILE A 38 -8.97 16.71 4.42
N LEU A 39 -8.08 17.62 4.04
CA LEU A 39 -8.19 19.05 4.35
C LEU A 39 -9.20 19.76 3.43
N PRO A 40 -9.87 20.84 3.88
CA PRO A 40 -10.77 21.64 3.03
C PRO A 40 -10.13 22.11 1.71
N GLN A 41 -8.83 22.39 1.71
CA GLN A 41 -8.05 22.80 0.55
C GLN A 41 -8.02 21.73 -0.57
N HIS A 42 -8.33 20.47 -0.26
CA HIS A 42 -8.44 19.41 -1.27
C HIS A 42 -9.69 19.54 -2.15
N SER A 43 -10.65 20.42 -1.81
CA SER A 43 -11.87 20.58 -2.60
C SER A 43 -11.68 21.33 -3.92
N ILE A 44 -10.53 22.00 -4.12
CA ILE A 44 -10.30 22.89 -5.27
C ILE A 44 -8.97 22.56 -5.93
N LEU A 45 -9.00 22.19 -7.21
CA LEU A 45 -7.79 22.12 -8.03
C LEU A 45 -7.47 23.52 -8.56
N SER A 46 -6.58 24.24 -7.88
CA SER A 46 -6.13 25.56 -8.35
C SER A 46 -5.01 25.39 -9.38
N SER A 47 -5.15 26.03 -10.55
CA SER A 47 -4.06 26.20 -11.52
C SER A 47 -3.10 27.34 -11.13
N GLU A 48 -3.51 28.22 -10.23
CA GLU A 48 -2.67 29.31 -9.74
C GLU A 48 -1.70 28.75 -8.68
N ILE A 49 -0.42 28.86 -9.02
CA ILE A 49 0.75 28.27 -8.37
C ILE A 49 0.86 28.62 -6.87
N ASP A 50 0.19 29.67 -6.40
CA ASP A 50 0.50 30.29 -5.10
C ASP A 50 -0.52 30.07 -3.98
N LYS A 51 -1.64 29.37 -4.19
CA LYS A 51 -2.68 29.25 -3.13
C LYS A 51 -2.98 27.84 -2.63
N ASN A 52 -2.78 26.80 -3.43
CA ASN A 52 -3.09 25.44 -2.99
C ASN A 52 -1.83 24.62 -2.72
N ASN A 53 -1.44 24.57 -1.45
CA ASN A 53 -0.28 23.82 -0.97
C ASN A 53 -0.55 22.33 -0.75
N VAL A 54 -1.75 21.83 -1.03
CA VAL A 54 -2.11 20.40 -0.89
C VAL A 54 -2.08 19.64 -2.22
N TYR A 55 -1.68 20.28 -3.32
CA TYR A 55 -1.42 19.60 -4.60
C TYR A 55 -0.08 20.01 -5.19
N LEU A 56 0.61 19.04 -5.79
CA LEU A 56 1.74 19.28 -6.68
C LEU A 56 1.31 19.10 -8.13
N LEU A 57 1.84 19.92 -9.03
CA LEU A 57 1.59 19.79 -10.45
C LEU A 57 2.82 19.17 -11.14
N LEU A 58 2.77 17.87 -11.44
CA LEU A 58 3.93 17.08 -11.89
C LEU A 58 3.72 16.46 -13.28
N THR A 59 4.77 16.28 -14.07
CA THR A 59 4.70 15.52 -15.33
C THR A 59 4.94 14.04 -15.06
N ILE A 60 3.98 13.18 -15.44
CA ILE A 60 4.04 11.74 -15.17
C ILE A 60 3.57 10.99 -16.42
N LEU A 61 4.55 10.44 -17.16
CA LEU A 61 4.36 9.85 -18.49
C LEU A 61 3.27 8.77 -18.52
N GLU A 62 3.18 7.95 -17.47
CA GLU A 62 2.20 6.86 -17.34
C GLU A 62 0.76 7.35 -17.10
N LEU A 63 0.57 8.62 -16.71
CA LEU A 63 -0.75 9.21 -16.45
C LEU A 63 -1.14 10.24 -17.51
N SER A 64 -0.17 10.90 -18.14
CA SER A 64 -0.41 11.83 -19.23
C SER A 64 0.82 11.96 -20.12
N THR A 65 0.60 11.95 -21.43
CA THR A 65 1.66 12.05 -22.45
C THR A 65 2.11 13.48 -22.71
N SER A 66 1.34 14.50 -22.30
CA SER A 66 1.66 15.91 -22.59
C SER A 66 1.27 16.91 -21.49
N ASN A 67 0.47 16.52 -20.49
CA ASN A 67 -0.02 17.43 -19.46
C ASN A 67 0.59 17.13 -18.08
N LYS A 68 0.78 18.20 -17.29
CA LYS A 68 1.03 18.04 -15.87
C LYS A 68 -0.23 17.51 -15.17
N VAL A 69 -0.03 16.69 -14.17
CA VAL A 69 -1.07 16.01 -13.41
C VAL A 69 -1.05 16.50 -11.96
N PHE A 70 -2.22 16.80 -11.41
CA PHE A 70 -2.35 17.14 -9.98
C PHE A 70 -2.09 15.92 -9.11
N VAL A 71 -1.12 16.01 -8.22
CA VAL A 71 -0.75 14.98 -7.26
C VAL A 71 -1.11 15.47 -5.86
N PRO A 72 -2.10 14.86 -5.18
CA PRO A 72 -2.50 15.27 -3.85
C PRO A 72 -1.41 14.99 -2.80
N LEU A 73 -1.20 15.95 -1.92
CA LEU A 73 -0.37 15.86 -0.72
C LEU A 73 -1.29 15.68 0.48
N ILE A 74 -1.46 14.44 0.93
CA ILE A 74 -2.42 14.10 1.98
C ILE A 74 -1.67 13.98 3.32
N PRO A 75 -1.97 14.83 4.33
CA PRO A 75 -1.41 14.65 5.67
C PRO A 75 -1.71 13.26 6.24
N GLY A 76 -0.76 12.70 6.99
CA GLY A 76 -0.78 11.32 7.45
C GLY A 76 -0.27 10.31 6.42
N TYR A 77 0.01 10.75 5.17
CA TYR A 77 0.69 9.91 4.18
C TYR A 77 2.07 9.55 4.69
N CYS A 78 2.44 8.27 4.57
CA CYS A 78 3.69 7.76 5.08
C CYS A 78 4.25 6.67 4.16
N VAL A 79 5.55 6.75 3.89
CA VAL A 79 6.30 5.72 3.17
C VAL A 79 7.56 5.31 3.93
N TYR A 80 7.94 4.06 3.75
CA TYR A 80 9.20 3.49 4.19
C TYR A 80 10.06 3.22 2.97
N THR A 81 11.32 3.59 3.05
CA THR A 81 12.29 3.42 1.97
C THR A 81 13.66 3.11 2.52
N LYS A 82 14.53 2.54 1.68
CA LYS A 82 15.93 2.29 1.99
C LYS A 82 16.81 3.01 0.98
N LEU A 83 17.87 3.65 1.45
CA LEU A 83 18.92 4.27 0.64
C LEU A 83 20.28 3.79 1.14
N GLY A 84 21.04 3.11 0.28
CA GLY A 84 22.25 2.40 0.72
C GLY A 84 21.90 1.39 1.81
N GLU A 85 22.59 1.46 2.95
CA GLU A 85 22.30 0.62 4.12
C GLU A 85 21.36 1.28 5.13
N THR A 86 20.82 2.45 4.80
CA THR A 86 20.05 3.29 5.74
C THR A 86 18.55 3.25 5.45
N TYR A 87 17.76 3.02 6.50
CA TYR A 87 16.30 2.98 6.46
C TYR A 87 15.71 4.34 6.83
N PHE A 88 14.72 4.76 6.05
CA PHE A 88 14.02 6.03 6.22
C PHE A 88 12.51 5.84 6.24
N LYS A 89 11.85 6.56 7.16
CA LYS A 89 10.41 6.81 7.13
C LYS A 89 10.19 8.24 6.70
N LEU A 90 9.35 8.45 5.70
CA LEU A 90 8.96 9.77 5.20
C LEU A 90 7.47 9.95 5.45
N ALA A 91 7.06 11.12 5.95
CA ALA A 91 5.66 11.41 6.23
C ALA A 91 5.28 12.83 5.81
N LEU A 92 4.01 13.00 5.43
CA LEU A 92 3.39 14.30 5.24
C LEU A 92 2.56 14.63 6.48
N GLU A 93 2.71 15.84 6.97
CA GLU A 93 1.97 16.35 8.12
C GLU A 93 1.31 17.69 7.79
N TRP A 94 0.28 18.05 8.55
CA TRP A 94 -0.35 19.35 8.44
C TRP A 94 -0.02 20.15 9.70
N LEU A 95 0.71 21.24 9.54
CA LEU A 95 1.09 22.13 10.63
C LEU A 95 1.07 23.56 10.10
N ASP A 96 0.59 24.50 10.90
CA ASP A 96 0.58 25.93 10.57
C ASP A 96 -0.03 26.25 9.19
N ASN A 97 -1.12 25.54 8.85
CA ASN A 97 -1.85 25.68 7.58
C ASN A 97 -1.00 25.33 6.35
N GLN A 98 0.03 24.49 6.51
CA GLN A 98 0.93 24.07 5.46
C GLN A 98 1.28 22.57 5.52
N ILE A 99 1.60 22.01 4.35
CA ILE A 99 2.13 20.65 4.26
C ILE A 99 3.58 20.67 4.74
N MET A 100 3.83 19.90 5.79
CA MET A 100 5.16 19.62 6.32
C MET A 100 5.65 18.26 5.84
N TYR A 101 6.92 18.21 5.45
CA TYR A 101 7.63 16.99 5.10
C TYR A 101 8.48 16.56 6.28
N ARG A 102 8.16 15.39 6.86
CA ARG A 102 8.96 14.75 7.88
C ARG A 102 9.79 13.63 7.27
N TRP A 103 11.03 13.51 7.70
CA TRP A 103 11.82 12.31 7.51
C TRP A 103 12.43 11.84 8.83
N THR A 104 12.56 10.53 8.99
CA THR A 104 13.15 9.90 10.16
C THR A 104 14.13 8.83 9.69
N GLU A 105 15.36 8.88 10.18
CA GLU A 105 16.43 7.93 9.91
C GLU A 105 16.49 6.86 10.99
N TYR A 106 16.67 5.61 10.57
CA TYR A 106 16.77 4.43 11.46
C TYR A 106 18.09 3.68 11.29
N ALA A 107 19.10 4.27 10.63
CA ALA A 107 20.34 3.58 10.29
C ALA A 107 20.04 2.20 9.64
N ASN A 108 20.62 1.12 10.14
CA ASN A 108 20.40 -0.25 9.67
C ASN A 108 19.27 -1.00 10.41
N ASP A 109 18.43 -0.32 11.19
CA ASP A 109 17.28 -0.92 11.87
C ASP A 109 16.11 -1.17 10.90
N LEU A 110 16.00 -2.42 10.44
CA LEU A 110 14.93 -2.88 9.55
C LEU A 110 13.54 -2.86 10.20
N THR A 111 13.44 -2.74 11.54
CA THR A 111 12.17 -2.73 12.27
C THR A 111 11.54 -1.35 12.34
N PHE A 112 12.30 -0.30 12.02
CA PHE A 112 11.89 1.11 12.12
C PHE A 112 11.41 1.49 13.54
N THR A 113 12.08 0.97 14.57
CA THR A 113 11.74 1.24 15.98
C THR A 113 12.72 2.19 16.65
N LYS A 114 14.01 2.14 16.28
CA LYS A 114 15.07 2.94 16.90
C LYS A 114 15.47 4.12 16.01
N ALA A 115 14.68 5.19 16.07
CA ALA A 115 14.97 6.43 15.34
C ALA A 115 16.30 7.02 15.83
N GLN A 116 17.19 7.34 14.89
CA GLN A 116 18.45 8.04 15.16
C GLN A 116 18.27 9.55 15.08
N TYR A 117 17.55 9.99 14.05
CA TYR A 117 17.31 11.39 13.78
C TYR A 117 15.93 11.57 13.12
N SER A 118 15.28 12.69 13.41
CA SER A 118 13.97 13.03 12.85
C SER A 118 13.92 14.53 12.61
N TYR A 119 13.42 14.92 11.45
CA TYR A 119 13.36 16.32 11.06
C TYR A 119 12.09 16.61 10.26
N ILE A 120 11.56 17.82 10.43
CA ILE A 120 10.34 18.30 9.80
C ILE A 120 10.58 19.68 9.17
N SER A 121 10.10 19.89 7.95
CA SER A 121 10.17 21.20 7.27
C SER A 121 9.10 21.36 6.19
N HIS A 122 8.74 22.60 5.90
CA HIS A 122 7.84 22.96 4.81
C HIS A 122 8.58 23.09 3.45
N HIS A 123 9.90 23.24 3.45
CA HIS A 123 10.71 23.37 2.23
C HIS A 123 11.08 22.01 1.61
N GLY A 124 10.15 21.06 1.58
CA GLY A 124 10.41 19.72 1.05
C GLY A 124 11.44 18.94 1.87
N LEU A 125 12.26 18.14 1.19
CA LEU A 125 13.24 17.24 1.79
C LEU A 125 14.70 17.71 1.60
N THR A 126 14.95 19.02 1.56
CA THR A 126 16.33 19.56 1.40
C THR A 126 17.26 19.13 2.53
N SER A 127 16.79 19.12 3.78
CA SER A 127 17.59 18.62 4.91
C SER A 127 17.92 17.13 4.81
N LEU A 128 17.01 16.33 4.23
CA LEU A 128 17.28 14.92 3.94
C LEU A 128 18.34 14.78 2.84
N GLN A 129 18.31 15.62 1.81
CA GLN A 129 19.37 15.64 0.80
C GLN A 129 20.74 15.92 1.44
N SER A 130 20.84 16.93 2.31
CA SER A 130 22.07 17.22 3.05
C SER A 130 22.51 16.04 3.93
N CYS A 131 21.58 15.39 4.65
CA CYS A 131 21.86 14.20 5.44
C CYS A 131 22.43 13.06 4.56
N ILE A 132 21.84 12.83 3.39
CA ILE A 132 22.27 11.77 2.48
C ILE A 132 23.64 12.08 1.86
N SER A 133 23.85 13.31 1.38
CA SER A 133 25.11 13.72 0.75
C SER A 133 26.31 13.65 1.71
N ASN A 134 26.08 13.88 3.01
CA ASN A 134 27.11 13.84 4.02
C ASN A 134 27.34 12.45 4.64
N SER A 135 26.51 11.46 4.29
CA SER A 135 26.58 10.12 4.87
C SER A 135 27.44 9.18 4.04
N SER A 136 28.54 8.68 4.63
CA SER A 136 29.40 7.67 4.00
C SER A 136 28.70 6.31 3.78
N ARG A 137 27.57 6.07 4.46
CA ARG A 137 26.77 4.84 4.38
C ARG A 137 25.78 4.84 3.21
N ILE A 138 25.56 5.99 2.58
CA ILE A 138 24.56 6.16 1.53
C ILE A 138 25.26 6.47 0.21
N LYS A 139 25.55 5.43 -0.56
CA LYS A 139 25.97 5.57 -1.96
C LYS A 139 24.73 5.60 -2.84
N TYR A 140 24.23 6.79 -3.14
CA TYR A 140 23.08 6.97 -4.02
C TYR A 140 23.45 7.86 -5.21
N SER A 141 23.28 7.33 -6.41
CA SER A 141 23.59 8.00 -7.69
C SER A 141 22.34 8.41 -8.50
N GLY A 142 21.15 8.28 -7.91
CA GLY A 142 19.88 8.59 -8.57
C GLY A 142 19.40 10.03 -8.39
N THR A 143 18.25 10.36 -8.98
CA THR A 143 17.64 11.69 -8.88
C THR A 143 17.01 11.92 -7.48
N PHE A 144 17.52 12.91 -6.76
CA PHE A 144 17.01 13.36 -5.47
C PHE A 144 15.89 14.39 -5.63
N SER A 145 14.64 13.96 -5.75
CA SER A 145 13.50 14.85 -5.50
C SER A 145 12.65 14.32 -4.35
N ALA A 146 12.09 15.23 -3.55
CA ALA A 146 11.14 14.86 -2.51
C ALA A 146 9.98 14.04 -3.11
N THR A 147 9.50 14.46 -4.28
CA THR A 147 8.45 13.75 -5.02
C THR A 147 8.83 12.32 -5.37
N PHE A 148 10.06 12.06 -5.79
CA PHE A 148 10.54 10.71 -6.08
C PHE A 148 10.62 9.86 -4.81
N LEU A 149 11.22 10.37 -3.74
CA LEU A 149 11.37 9.64 -2.48
C LEU A 149 10.03 9.30 -1.83
N PHE A 150 9.07 10.22 -1.85
CA PHE A 150 7.69 9.98 -1.40
C PHE A 150 6.89 9.08 -2.36
N GLY A 151 7.42 8.72 -3.53
CA GLY A 151 6.68 7.91 -4.51
C GLY A 151 5.57 8.68 -5.23
N LEU A 152 5.62 10.02 -5.21
CA LEU A 152 4.69 10.93 -5.89
C LEU A 152 4.97 11.04 -7.40
N THR A 153 5.88 10.23 -7.93
CA THR A 153 6.12 10.02 -9.36
C THR A 153 5.68 8.63 -9.83
N CYS A 154 5.21 7.76 -8.93
CA CYS A 154 4.72 6.41 -9.25
C CYS A 154 3.23 6.48 -9.61
N ALA A 155 2.86 6.13 -10.85
CA ALA A 155 1.49 6.29 -11.32
C ALA A 155 0.47 5.49 -10.51
N GLU A 156 0.78 4.24 -10.14
CA GLU A 156 -0.11 3.42 -9.32
C GLU A 156 -0.38 4.04 -7.94
N ASN A 157 0.67 4.59 -7.31
CA ASN A 157 0.54 5.25 -6.02
C ASN A 157 -0.31 6.53 -6.15
N ILE A 158 -0.16 7.27 -7.24
CA ILE A 158 -0.92 8.50 -7.47
C ILE A 158 -2.37 8.20 -7.81
N LYS A 159 -2.65 7.17 -8.62
CA LYS A 159 -4.01 6.68 -8.83
C LYS A 159 -4.67 6.33 -7.52
N TRP A 160 -3.95 5.66 -6.62
CA TRP A 160 -4.46 5.38 -5.28
C TRP A 160 -4.75 6.67 -4.48
N LEU A 161 -3.82 7.64 -4.46
CA LEU A 161 -4.02 8.88 -3.70
C LEU A 161 -5.18 9.71 -4.25
N ARG A 162 -5.30 9.80 -5.57
CA ARG A 162 -6.41 10.47 -6.26
C ARG A 162 -7.75 9.79 -6.00
N GLY A 163 -7.80 8.46 -6.07
CA GLY A 163 -9.01 7.72 -5.74
C GLY A 163 -9.40 7.87 -4.27
N PHE A 164 -8.44 7.99 -3.34
CA PHE A 164 -8.73 8.34 -1.95
C PHE A 164 -9.40 9.72 -1.83
N ILE A 165 -8.89 10.75 -2.54
CA ILE A 165 -9.56 12.06 -2.61
C ILE A 165 -10.96 11.91 -3.20
N SER A 166 -11.11 11.17 -4.30
CA SER A 166 -12.38 10.99 -5.01
C SER A 166 -13.47 10.38 -4.14
N GLN A 167 -13.12 9.45 -3.24
CA GLN A 167 -14.11 8.89 -2.30
C GLN A 167 -14.71 9.93 -1.35
N CYS A 168 -13.90 10.91 -0.93
CA CYS A 168 -14.35 11.97 -0.03
C CYS A 168 -14.93 13.17 -0.79
N ILE A 169 -14.46 13.40 -2.02
CA ILE A 169 -14.83 14.52 -2.89
C ILE A 169 -15.09 13.95 -4.29
N PRO A 170 -16.29 13.38 -4.55
CA PRO A 170 -16.59 12.65 -5.79
C PRO A 170 -16.49 13.45 -7.08
N THR A 171 -16.52 14.77 -6.99
CA THR A 171 -16.35 15.68 -8.13
C THR A 171 -14.91 15.73 -8.65
N LEU A 172 -13.93 15.25 -7.88
CA LEU A 172 -12.52 15.21 -8.26
C LEU A 172 -12.05 13.79 -8.56
N PHE A 173 -11.18 13.65 -9.57
CA PHE A 173 -10.50 12.40 -9.94
C PHE A 173 -11.42 11.18 -10.11
N HIS A 174 -12.59 11.39 -10.74
CA HIS A 174 -13.60 10.35 -10.88
C HIS A 174 -13.07 9.06 -11.53
N ALA A 175 -12.19 9.19 -12.53
CA ALA A 175 -11.58 8.05 -13.22
C ALA A 175 -10.74 7.14 -12.28
N GLU A 176 -10.18 7.69 -11.20
CA GLU A 176 -9.39 6.95 -10.24
C GLU A 176 -10.21 6.36 -9.08
N SER A 177 -11.50 6.72 -8.95
CA SER A 177 -12.39 6.15 -7.94
C SER A 177 -12.57 4.63 -8.11
N ASP A 178 -12.87 4.19 -9.33
CA ASP A 178 -13.08 2.76 -9.64
C ASP A 178 -11.80 1.95 -9.38
N PHE A 179 -10.64 2.49 -9.79
CA PHE A 179 -9.35 1.88 -9.52
C PHE A 179 -9.12 1.70 -8.01
N PHE A 180 -9.44 2.73 -7.23
CA PHE A 180 -9.28 2.68 -5.78
C PHE A 180 -10.22 1.67 -5.12
N HIS A 181 -11.49 1.63 -5.53
CA HIS A 181 -12.45 0.63 -5.06
C HIS A 181 -12.02 -0.79 -5.39
N ALA A 182 -11.56 -1.03 -6.62
CA ALA A 182 -11.02 -2.34 -7.03
C ALA A 182 -9.79 -2.73 -6.19
N GLN A 183 -8.90 -1.76 -5.90
CA GLN A 183 -7.75 -2.01 -5.05
C GLN A 183 -8.16 -2.35 -3.61
N LEU A 184 -9.08 -1.60 -3.01
CA LEU A 184 -9.64 -1.92 -1.69
C LEU A 184 -10.28 -3.31 -1.63
N GLN A 185 -11.02 -3.71 -2.67
CA GLN A 185 -11.61 -5.05 -2.74
C GLN A 185 -10.54 -6.14 -2.81
N ARG A 186 -9.54 -5.96 -3.68
CA ARG A 186 -8.39 -6.86 -3.78
C ARG A 186 -7.70 -7.04 -2.43
N ASP A 187 -7.52 -5.95 -1.69
CA ASP A 187 -6.89 -5.99 -0.37
C ASP A 187 -7.71 -6.75 0.66
N LYS A 188 -9.03 -6.54 0.68
CA LYS A 188 -9.94 -7.29 1.55
C LYS A 188 -9.85 -8.79 1.27
N ILE A 189 -9.84 -9.18 0.00
CA ILE A 189 -9.68 -10.59 -0.41
C ILE A 189 -8.33 -11.14 0.08
N LEU A 190 -7.24 -10.40 -0.11
CA LEU A 190 -5.91 -10.83 0.31
C LEU A 190 -5.80 -10.97 1.84
N GLN A 191 -6.43 -10.07 2.60
CA GLN A 191 -6.50 -10.19 4.07
C GLN A 191 -7.31 -11.40 4.52
N GLN A 192 -8.47 -11.65 3.89
CA GLN A 192 -9.27 -12.84 4.17
C GLN A 192 -8.48 -14.12 3.86
N ALA A 193 -7.76 -14.14 2.74
CA ALA A 193 -6.90 -15.27 2.37
C ALA A 193 -5.78 -15.50 3.39
N LYS A 194 -5.10 -14.43 3.86
CA LYS A 194 -4.07 -14.55 4.91
C LYS A 194 -4.66 -15.10 6.22
N ARG A 195 -5.79 -14.57 6.68
CA ARG A 195 -6.47 -15.08 7.89
C ARG A 195 -6.84 -16.56 7.74
N LYS A 196 -7.33 -16.94 6.56
CA LYS A 196 -7.67 -18.34 6.26
C LYS A 196 -6.42 -19.22 6.21
N ALA A 197 -5.32 -18.75 5.62
CA ALA A 197 -4.06 -19.47 5.60
C ALA A 197 -3.53 -19.75 7.03
N ASN A 198 -3.60 -18.77 7.93
CA ASN A 198 -3.21 -18.96 9.33
C ASN A 198 -4.11 -19.99 10.04
N LYS A 199 -5.42 -19.94 9.83
CA LYS A 199 -6.35 -20.96 10.38
C LYS A 199 -6.02 -22.36 9.87
N LEU A 200 -5.74 -22.49 8.57
CA LEU A 200 -5.35 -23.76 7.98
C LEU A 200 -4.03 -24.28 8.57
N GLU A 201 -3.09 -23.40 8.91
CA GLU A 201 -1.85 -23.77 9.57
C GLU A 201 -2.06 -24.25 11.01
N GLU A 202 -2.95 -23.58 11.77
CA GLU A 202 -3.38 -24.07 13.09
C GLU A 202 -4.03 -25.45 12.97
N ASP A 203 -4.98 -25.62 12.04
CA ASP A 203 -5.64 -26.90 11.79
C ASP A 203 -4.61 -28.01 11.46
N LEU A 204 -3.60 -27.72 10.64
CA LEU A 204 -2.52 -28.65 10.29
C LEU A 204 -1.56 -28.95 11.46
N TYR A 205 -1.42 -28.04 12.42
CA TYR A 205 -0.55 -28.21 13.59
C TYR A 205 -1.19 -29.12 14.66
N PHE A 206 -2.51 -29.06 14.81
CA PHE A 206 -3.25 -29.89 15.76
C PHE A 206 -3.60 -31.30 15.24
N ASN A 207 -3.34 -31.60 13.96
CA ASN A 207 -3.46 -32.96 13.42
C ASN A 207 -2.21 -33.79 13.72
N ASP A 208 -2.37 -35.12 13.74
CA ASP A 208 -1.31 -36.09 14.01
C ASP A 208 -0.03 -35.71 13.23
N PRO A 209 1.15 -35.66 13.86
CA PRO A 209 2.41 -35.35 13.17
C PRO A 209 2.71 -36.27 11.98
N ASN A 210 2.08 -37.46 11.91
CA ASN A 210 2.15 -38.36 10.76
C ASN A 210 1.17 -38.03 9.62
N ASP A 211 0.22 -37.12 9.84
CA ASP A 211 -0.72 -36.67 8.82
C ASP A 211 -0.15 -35.47 8.05
N ASN A 212 -0.08 -35.63 6.73
CA ASN A 212 0.54 -34.67 5.82
C ASN A 212 -0.45 -33.61 5.32
N GLY A 213 -1.74 -33.73 5.66
CA GLY A 213 -2.75 -32.78 5.24
C GLY A 213 -4.10 -32.91 5.94
N ILE A 214 -5.02 -32.02 5.57
CA ILE A 214 -6.43 -32.04 5.97
C ILE A 214 -7.30 -31.82 4.73
N ILE A 215 -8.58 -32.18 4.78
CA ILE A 215 -9.54 -31.79 3.74
C ILE A 215 -10.42 -30.66 4.30
N LYS A 216 -10.48 -29.52 3.58
CA LYS A 216 -11.43 -28.43 3.89
C LYS A 216 -12.18 -28.03 2.63
N ASN A 217 -13.51 -28.05 2.70
CA ASN A 217 -14.41 -27.75 1.59
C ASN A 217 -14.02 -28.54 0.33
N ASP A 218 -13.88 -29.86 0.49
CA ASP A 218 -13.47 -30.81 -0.57
C ASP A 218 -12.09 -30.57 -1.17
N LEU A 219 -11.28 -29.67 -0.59
CA LEU A 219 -9.93 -29.37 -1.05
C LEU A 219 -8.89 -29.97 -0.09
N PRO A 220 -7.93 -30.76 -0.61
CA PRO A 220 -6.82 -31.23 0.20
C PRO A 220 -5.88 -30.06 0.51
N ILE A 221 -5.57 -29.86 1.77
CA ILE A 221 -4.66 -28.84 2.28
C ILE A 221 -3.45 -29.58 2.85
N ILE A 222 -2.26 -29.25 2.38
CA ILE A 222 -1.02 -29.96 2.74
C ILE A 222 0.02 -28.96 3.25
N LYS A 223 0.81 -29.37 4.25
CA LYS A 223 1.80 -28.50 4.94
C LYS A 223 2.78 -27.82 3.99
N SER A 224 3.20 -28.51 2.93
CA SER A 224 4.14 -28.04 1.91
C SER A 224 3.52 -27.13 0.84
N GLY A 225 2.19 -26.96 0.81
CA GLY A 225 1.49 -26.37 -0.33
C GLY A 225 1.31 -27.37 -1.49
N TRP A 226 0.42 -27.10 -2.45
CA TRP A 226 0.36 -27.90 -3.68
C TRP A 226 1.60 -27.67 -4.53
N PRO A 227 2.01 -28.63 -5.39
CA PRO A 227 3.07 -28.40 -6.36
C PRO A 227 2.86 -27.09 -7.13
N GLY A 228 3.80 -26.16 -7.02
CA GLY A 228 3.74 -24.84 -7.67
C GLY A 228 2.86 -23.79 -6.96
N SER A 229 2.33 -24.07 -5.78
CA SER A 229 1.48 -23.15 -5.01
C SER A 229 2.00 -22.96 -3.58
N ASN A 230 1.82 -21.78 -3.01
CA ASN A 230 2.08 -21.55 -1.59
C ASN A 230 0.79 -21.70 -0.76
N LYS A 231 0.91 -21.64 0.57
CA LYS A 231 -0.23 -21.74 1.50
C LYS A 231 -1.33 -20.70 1.23
N ILE A 232 -0.99 -19.50 0.73
CA ILE A 232 -1.97 -18.45 0.39
C ILE A 232 -2.82 -18.91 -0.80
N THR A 233 -2.23 -19.59 -1.78
CA THR A 233 -2.98 -20.14 -2.91
C THR A 233 -3.99 -21.20 -2.47
N GLN A 234 -3.61 -22.10 -1.54
CA GLN A 234 -4.55 -23.06 -0.97
C GLN A 234 -5.69 -22.36 -0.21
N ALA A 235 -5.36 -21.36 0.61
CA ALA A 235 -6.36 -20.58 1.34
C ALA A 235 -7.33 -19.83 0.41
N LEU A 236 -6.83 -19.29 -0.71
CA LEU A 236 -7.65 -18.71 -1.77
C LEU A 236 -8.57 -19.75 -2.42
N GLY A 237 -8.05 -20.96 -2.68
CA GLY A 237 -8.86 -22.07 -3.22
C GLY A 237 -10.03 -22.43 -2.30
N VAL A 238 -9.76 -22.61 -1.00
CA VAL A 238 -10.81 -22.87 0.00
C VAL A 238 -11.82 -21.73 0.05
N LYS A 239 -11.35 -20.47 0.02
CA LYS A 239 -12.26 -19.32 0.08
C LYS A 239 -13.12 -19.19 -1.18
N LEU A 240 -12.56 -19.50 -2.35
CA LEU A 240 -13.29 -19.51 -3.61
C LEU A 240 -14.41 -20.54 -3.56
N LYS A 241 -14.14 -21.73 -3.02
CA LYS A 241 -15.13 -22.80 -2.87
C LYS A 241 -16.27 -22.40 -1.94
N GLU A 242 -15.97 -21.79 -0.77
CA GLU A 242 -17.00 -21.22 0.11
C GLU A 242 -17.91 -20.24 -0.64
N LEU A 243 -17.32 -19.30 -1.39
CA LEU A 243 -18.08 -18.29 -2.12
C LEU A 243 -18.93 -18.90 -3.25
N GLN A 244 -18.48 -19.99 -3.86
CA GLN A 244 -19.26 -20.71 -4.87
C GLN A 244 -20.47 -21.41 -4.23
N ASP A 245 -20.25 -22.07 -3.09
CA ASP A 245 -21.30 -22.79 -2.36
C ASP A 245 -22.35 -21.79 -1.80
N ASP A 246 -21.92 -20.67 -1.21
CA ASP A 246 -22.79 -19.57 -0.74
C ASP A 246 -23.64 -18.98 -1.89
N ASN A 247 -23.04 -18.78 -3.07
CA ASN A 247 -23.76 -18.27 -4.25
C ASN A 247 -24.79 -19.28 -4.75
N HIS A 248 -24.46 -20.56 -4.74
CA HIS A 248 -25.37 -21.63 -5.13
C HIS A 248 -26.58 -21.67 -4.19
N GLU A 249 -26.35 -21.60 -2.88
CA GLU A 249 -27.42 -21.55 -1.88
C GLU A 249 -28.29 -20.31 -2.05
N THR A 250 -27.69 -19.12 -2.21
CA THR A 250 -28.42 -17.87 -2.44
C THR A 250 -29.30 -17.94 -3.69
N LYS A 251 -28.78 -18.48 -4.80
CA LYS A 251 -29.56 -18.70 -6.03
C LYS A 251 -30.72 -19.66 -5.81
N HIS A 252 -30.51 -20.72 -5.03
CA HIS A 252 -31.55 -21.68 -4.69
C HIS A 252 -32.66 -21.04 -3.84
N GLN A 253 -32.29 -20.26 -2.82
CA GLN A 253 -33.23 -19.50 -2.00
C GLN A 253 -34.04 -18.50 -2.84
N LEU A 254 -33.39 -17.73 -3.72
CA LEU A 254 -34.06 -16.80 -4.64
C LEU A 254 -35.06 -17.51 -5.56
N LYS A 255 -34.70 -18.69 -6.09
CA LYS A 255 -35.59 -19.50 -6.91
C LYS A 255 -36.83 -19.95 -6.13
N ASN A 256 -36.66 -20.33 -4.86
CA ASN A 256 -37.77 -20.75 -4.00
C ASN A 256 -38.67 -19.58 -3.60
N ILE A 257 -38.11 -18.40 -3.32
CA ILE A 257 -38.89 -17.17 -3.07
C ILE A 257 -39.70 -16.80 -4.32
N ARG A 258 -39.07 -16.83 -5.51
CA ARG A 258 -39.76 -16.53 -6.77
C ARG A 258 -40.92 -17.49 -7.05
N LYS A 259 -40.79 -18.77 -6.69
CA LYS A 259 -41.87 -19.76 -6.78
C LYS A 259 -43.01 -19.53 -5.79
N ARG A 260 -42.76 -18.85 -4.67
CA ARG A 260 -43.79 -18.53 -3.65
C ARG A 260 -44.53 -17.23 -3.93
N LEU A 261 -43.98 -16.39 -4.82
CA LEU A 261 -44.58 -15.13 -5.26
C LEU A 261 -45.43 -15.26 -6.52
N HIS A 262 -45.44 -16.45 -7.14
CA HIS A 262 -46.33 -16.85 -8.23
C HIS A 262 -47.32 -17.88 -7.71
#